data_AF-A0A9P0Z349-F1
#
_entry.id   AF-A0A9P0Z349-F1
#
_cell.length_a   1.000
_cell.length_b   1.000
_cell.length_c   1.000
_cell.angle_alpha   90.00
_cell.angle_beta   90.00
_cell.angle_gamma   90.00
#
_symmetry.space_group_name_H-M   'P 1'
#
loop_
_entity.id
_entity.type
_entity.pdbx_description
1 polymer ?
#
loop_
_entity_poly.entity_id
_entity_poly.type
_entity_poly.pdbx_seq_one_letter_code
_entity_poly.pdbx_strand_id
1 'polypeptide(L)'
;MQNNFDKWKDPNTGNWNATCKWCKKNYSLGISGGYGSATRHLKAKHPVENAKLGGGTGKQTEISRFANNQPFGNFSYNDAQNLTGMANSLVEENLPYLFSESLVFRNYAQTCLNPQYRGYSRKTVKK
;
A
#
# COMPACT_ATOMS: atom_id res chain seq x y z
N MET A 1 -1.18 -5.07 -6.22
CA MET A 1 -2.46 -5.82 -6.06
C MET A 1 -2.76 -6.77 -7.23
N GLN A 2 -2.10 -6.65 -8.39
CA GLN A 2 -2.32 -7.47 -9.60
C GLN A 2 -2.07 -9.00 -9.46
N ASN A 3 -1.43 -9.49 -8.38
CA ASN A 3 -0.70 -10.76 -8.47
C ASN A 3 -1.38 -12.01 -7.89
N ASN A 4 -2.63 -11.91 -7.43
CA ASN A 4 -3.34 -13.03 -6.75
C ASN A 4 -4.48 -13.63 -7.57
N PHE A 5 -4.77 -13.04 -8.71
CA PHE A 5 -5.74 -13.54 -9.66
C PHE A 5 -5.10 -13.66 -11.03
N ASP A 6 -5.25 -14.83 -11.65
CA ASP A 6 -4.91 -15.01 -13.05
C ASP A 6 -6.08 -14.51 -13.88
N LYS A 7 -5.87 -13.37 -14.53
CA LYS A 7 -6.87 -12.75 -15.40
C LYS A 7 -6.78 -13.35 -16.80
N TRP A 8 -7.94 -13.59 -17.36
CA TRP A 8 -8.06 -14.00 -18.76
C TRP A 8 -9.31 -13.36 -19.35
N LYS A 9 -9.25 -13.08 -20.65
CA LYS A 9 -10.39 -12.56 -21.41
C LYS A 9 -11.07 -13.75 -22.07
N ASP A 10 -12.37 -13.87 -21.86
CA ASP A 10 -13.15 -14.91 -22.51
C ASP A 10 -13.24 -14.61 -24.01
N PRO A 11 -12.74 -15.51 -24.88
CA PRO A 11 -12.75 -15.30 -26.32
C PRO A 11 -14.17 -15.28 -26.91
N ASN A 12 -15.14 -15.89 -26.24
CA ASN A 12 -16.52 -15.99 -26.73
C ASN A 12 -17.37 -14.78 -26.33
N THR A 13 -17.20 -14.30 -25.09
CA THR A 13 -18.03 -13.21 -24.54
C THR A 13 -17.33 -11.85 -24.49
N GLY A 14 -16.00 -11.82 -24.67
CA GLY A 14 -15.19 -10.61 -24.55
C GLY A 14 -15.06 -10.10 -23.10
N ASN A 15 -15.67 -10.78 -22.14
CA ASN A 15 -15.64 -10.40 -20.73
C ASN A 15 -14.31 -10.78 -20.08
N TRP A 16 -13.91 -9.99 -19.09
CA TRP A 16 -12.78 -10.33 -18.24
C TRP A 16 -13.21 -11.29 -17.14
N ASN A 17 -12.43 -12.34 -16.96
CA ASN A 17 -12.55 -13.28 -15.86
C ASN A 17 -11.25 -13.30 -15.06
N ALA A 18 -11.34 -13.78 -13.83
CA ALA A 18 -10.22 -13.93 -12.92
C ALA A 18 -10.33 -15.22 -12.11
N THR A 19 -9.23 -15.97 -12.05
CA THR A 19 -9.10 -17.17 -11.22
C THR A 19 -8.27 -16.86 -9.99
N CYS A 20 -8.80 -17.12 -8.79
CA CYS A 20 -8.03 -16.95 -7.56
C CYS A 20 -6.88 -17.94 -7.51
N LYS A 21 -5.65 -17.48 -7.26
CA LYS A 21 -4.47 -18.37 -7.19
C LYS A 21 -4.51 -19.34 -6.01
N TRP A 22 -5.21 -19.01 -4.93
CA TRP A 22 -5.24 -19.76 -3.67
C TRP A 22 -6.36 -20.80 -3.64
N CYS A 23 -7.59 -20.42 -3.93
CA CYS A 23 -8.72 -21.35 -3.92
C CYS A 23 -9.14 -21.85 -5.31
N LYS A 24 -8.46 -21.39 -6.38
CA LYS A 24 -8.75 -21.75 -7.78
C LYS A 24 -10.17 -21.44 -8.26
N LYS A 25 -10.91 -20.61 -7.52
CA LYS A 25 -12.27 -20.22 -7.88
C LYS A 25 -12.27 -19.13 -8.96
N ASN A 26 -13.17 -19.27 -9.93
CA ASN A 26 -13.33 -18.34 -11.03
C ASN A 26 -14.36 -17.25 -10.72
N TYR A 27 -14.08 -16.02 -11.17
CA TYR A 27 -14.90 -14.84 -11.00
C TYR A 27 -15.03 -14.09 -12.31
N SER A 28 -16.26 -13.69 -12.65
CA SER A 28 -16.48 -12.73 -13.74
C SER A 28 -16.23 -11.31 -13.23
N LEU A 29 -15.44 -10.56 -13.99
CA LEU A 29 -15.09 -9.16 -13.75
C LEU A 29 -15.82 -8.21 -14.71
N GLY A 30 -16.66 -8.75 -15.60
CA GLY A 30 -17.40 -8.01 -16.61
C GLY A 30 -16.51 -7.33 -17.66
N ILE A 31 -17.08 -6.36 -18.36
CA ILE A 31 -16.48 -5.70 -19.53
C ILE A 31 -15.28 -4.83 -19.13
N SER A 32 -15.34 -4.15 -17.98
CA SER A 32 -14.29 -3.24 -17.51
C SER A 32 -13.11 -3.93 -16.84
N GLY A 33 -13.24 -5.22 -16.47
CA GLY A 33 -12.17 -5.96 -15.79
C GLY A 33 -11.85 -5.46 -14.38
N GLY A 34 -12.78 -4.76 -13.73
CA GLY A 34 -12.60 -4.22 -12.38
C GLY A 34 -12.46 -5.32 -11.32
N TYR A 35 -11.60 -5.12 -10.32
CA TYR A 35 -11.31 -6.11 -9.27
C TYR A 35 -12.29 -6.10 -8.09
N GLY A 36 -13.46 -5.45 -8.19
CA GLY A 36 -14.36 -5.27 -7.04
C GLY A 36 -14.81 -6.60 -6.41
N SER A 37 -15.32 -7.52 -7.24
CA SER A 37 -15.74 -8.86 -6.82
C SER A 37 -14.57 -9.72 -6.31
N ALA A 38 -13.46 -9.69 -7.03
CA ALA A 38 -12.22 -10.40 -6.68
C ALA A 38 -11.64 -9.92 -5.33
N THR A 39 -11.64 -8.61 -5.07
CA THR A 39 -11.15 -8.03 -3.81
C THR A 39 -12.05 -8.38 -2.64
N ARG A 40 -13.38 -8.38 -2.84
CA ARG A 40 -14.34 -8.84 -1.81
C ARG A 40 -14.12 -10.31 -1.46
N HIS A 41 -13.80 -11.14 -2.45
CA HIS A 41 -13.45 -12.54 -2.21
C HIS A 41 -12.20 -12.68 -1.33
N LEU A 42 -11.13 -11.93 -1.60
CA LEU A 42 -9.91 -12.02 -0.79
C LEU A 42 -10.16 -11.64 0.67
N LYS A 43 -10.92 -10.56 0.91
CA LYS A 43 -11.32 -10.15 2.27
C LYS A 43 -12.09 -11.25 3.01
N ALA A 44 -12.97 -11.97 2.31
CA ALA A 44 -13.87 -12.93 2.93
C ALA A 44 -13.26 -14.34 3.12
N LYS A 45 -12.41 -14.78 2.18
CA LYS A 45 -11.92 -16.17 2.13
C LYS A 45 -10.42 -16.32 2.30
N HIS A 46 -9.67 -15.23 2.10
CA HIS A 46 -8.21 -15.20 2.24
C HIS A 46 -7.78 -14.01 3.10
N PRO A 47 -8.31 -13.88 4.34
CA PRO A 47 -8.09 -12.70 5.17
C PRO A 47 -6.63 -12.52 5.57
N VAL A 48 -5.88 -13.63 5.75
CA VAL A 48 -4.45 -13.61 6.09
C VAL A 48 -3.63 -13.10 4.91
N GLU A 49 -3.90 -13.59 3.70
CA GLU A 49 -3.24 -13.15 2.48
C GLU A 49 -3.64 -11.70 2.16
N ASN A 50 -4.90 -11.32 2.38
CA ASN A 50 -5.37 -9.94 2.26
C ASN A 50 -4.71 -8.99 3.27
N ALA A 51 -4.45 -9.46 4.50
CA ALA A 51 -3.71 -8.70 5.51
C ALA A 51 -2.24 -8.51 5.10
N LYS A 52 -1.60 -9.55 4.53
CA LYS A 52 -0.24 -9.46 3.96
C LYS A 52 -0.14 -8.46 2.80
N LEU A 53 -1.24 -8.19 2.08
CA LEU A 53 -1.32 -7.16 1.05
C LEU A 53 -1.52 -5.74 1.62
N GLY A 54 -1.51 -5.59 2.95
CA GLY A 54 -1.77 -4.33 3.63
C GLY A 54 -3.23 -3.89 3.53
N GLY A 55 -4.18 -4.83 3.46
CA GLY A 55 -5.62 -4.58 3.39
C GLY A 55 -6.27 -4.11 4.70
N GLY A 56 -5.56 -3.30 5.49
CA GLY A 56 -6.09 -2.64 6.68
C GLY A 56 -6.91 -1.40 6.32
N THR A 57 -8.02 -1.21 7.02
CA THR A 57 -8.86 -0.02 7.02
C THR A 57 -8.00 1.23 7.23
N GLY A 58 -8.10 2.23 6.36
CA GLY A 58 -7.36 3.51 6.48
C GLY A 58 -6.32 3.81 5.40
N LYS A 59 -6.30 3.10 4.26
CA LYS A 59 -5.45 3.50 3.13
C LYS A 59 -6.07 4.67 2.36
N GLN A 60 -5.36 5.80 2.35
CA GLN A 60 -5.63 6.94 1.48
C GLN A 60 -5.47 6.49 0.02
N THR A 61 -6.60 6.37 -0.70
CA THR A 61 -6.64 5.84 -2.08
C THR A 61 -6.17 6.84 -3.14
N GLU A 62 -5.82 8.06 -2.74
CA GLU A 62 -5.49 9.17 -3.64
C GLU A 62 -4.06 9.70 -3.52
N ILE A 63 -3.20 9.12 -2.66
CA ILE A 63 -1.77 9.48 -2.71
C ILE A 63 -1.18 8.87 -3.98
N SER A 64 -0.83 9.78 -4.90
CA SER A 64 -0.55 9.51 -6.31
C SER A 64 0.59 8.50 -6.56
N ARG A 65 0.53 7.92 -7.77
CA ARG A 65 1.55 7.10 -8.47
C ARG A 65 3.02 7.50 -8.27
N PHE A 66 3.32 8.76 -7.93
CA PHE A 66 4.68 9.25 -7.74
C PHE A 66 5.35 8.73 -6.46
N ALA A 67 4.57 8.29 -5.46
CA ALA A 67 5.14 7.84 -4.19
C ALA A 67 5.84 6.48 -4.25
N ASN A 68 5.66 5.70 -5.33
CA ASN A 68 6.23 4.36 -5.48
C ASN A 68 7.10 4.17 -6.72
N ASN A 69 7.38 5.21 -7.51
CA ASN A 69 8.14 5.09 -8.78
C ASN A 69 7.62 3.98 -9.70
N GLN A 70 6.33 3.65 -9.61
CA GLN A 70 5.69 2.55 -10.32
C GLN A 70 4.49 3.09 -11.10
N PRO A 71 4.32 2.71 -12.39
CA PRO A 71 3.30 3.28 -13.27
C PRO A 71 1.86 3.16 -12.74
N PHE A 72 1.57 2.17 -11.89
CA PHE A 72 0.22 1.86 -11.38
C PHE A 72 0.21 1.34 -9.93
N GLY A 73 1.00 1.94 -9.04
CA GLY A 73 1.05 1.56 -7.63
C GLY A 73 0.23 2.49 -6.73
N ASN A 74 -0.73 1.93 -5.98
CA ASN A 74 -1.29 2.63 -4.81
C ASN A 74 -0.16 2.88 -3.81
N PHE A 75 -0.12 4.05 -3.18
CA PHE A 75 0.76 4.29 -2.05
C PHE A 75 0.52 3.24 -0.96
N SER A 76 1.62 2.67 -0.46
CA SER A 76 1.60 1.79 0.70
C SER A 76 2.72 2.25 1.61
N TYR A 77 2.38 2.55 2.86
CA TYR A 77 3.39 2.91 3.83
C TYR A 77 4.40 1.78 3.99
N ASN A 78 5.68 2.12 3.89
CA ASN A 78 6.82 1.23 4.06
C ASN A 78 7.73 1.84 5.13
N ASP A 79 7.84 1.14 6.27
CA ASP A 79 8.56 1.65 7.44
C ASP A 79 10.07 1.76 7.18
N ALA A 80 10.65 0.84 6.40
CA ALA A 80 12.07 0.90 6.05
C ALA A 80 12.36 2.12 5.14
N GLN A 81 11.50 2.36 4.16
CA GLN A 81 11.62 3.52 3.27
C GLN A 81 11.43 4.83 4.05
N ASN A 82 10.50 4.89 5.00
CA ASN A 82 10.29 6.05 5.85
C ASN A 82 11.51 6.34 6.75
N LEU A 83 12.11 5.31 7.34
CA LEU A 83 13.34 5.46 8.14
C LEU A 83 14.49 6.05 7.32
N THR A 84 14.74 5.49 6.13
CA THR A 84 15.79 5.99 5.23
C THR A 84 15.50 7.43 4.77
N GLY A 85 14.26 7.73 4.39
CA GLY A 85 13.86 9.09 4.02
C GLY A 85 14.07 10.10 5.15
N MET A 86 13.69 9.74 6.38
CA MET A 86 13.91 10.58 7.57
C MET A 86 15.41 10.81 7.81
N ALA A 87 16.24 9.77 7.74
CA ALA A 87 17.69 9.90 7.92
C ALA A 87 18.30 10.87 6.90
N ASN A 88 17.93 10.73 5.62
CA ASN A 88 18.40 11.62 4.56
C ASN A 88 17.96 13.06 4.80
N SER A 89 16.68 13.31 5.13
CA SER A 89 16.20 14.66 5.41
C SER A 89 16.93 15.33 6.57
N LEU A 90 17.28 14.56 7.62
CA LEU A 90 18.04 15.13 8.73
C LEU A 90 19.44 15.60 8.30
N VAL A 91 20.09 14.85 7.41
CA VAL A 91 21.44 15.17 6.91
C VAL A 91 21.38 16.31 5.89
N GLU A 92 20.48 16.22 4.92
CA GLU A 92 20.36 17.18 3.81
C GLU A 92 19.95 18.57 4.30
N GLU A 93 19.02 18.65 5.26
CA GLU A 93 18.53 19.91 5.82
C GLU A 93 19.26 20.30 7.12
N ASN A 94 20.30 19.54 7.52
CA ASN A 94 21.05 19.74 8.75
C ASN A 94 20.16 19.87 10.01
N LEU A 95 19.12 19.04 10.08
CA LEU A 95 18.19 19.02 11.20
C LEU A 95 18.76 18.24 12.38
N PRO A 96 18.44 18.62 13.63
CA PRO A 96 18.87 17.85 14.79
C PRO A 96 18.24 16.47 14.77
N TYR A 97 19.00 15.42 15.12
CA TYR A 97 18.48 14.05 15.21
C TYR A 97 17.23 13.89 16.10
N LEU A 98 17.06 14.79 17.08
CA LEU A 98 15.86 14.83 17.93
C LEU A 98 14.58 15.12 17.14
N PHE A 99 14.66 15.74 15.96
CA PHE A 99 13.52 16.02 15.11
C PHE A 99 12.74 14.75 14.73
N SER A 100 13.42 13.62 14.57
CA SER A 100 12.79 12.30 14.33
C SER A 100 11.83 11.85 15.45
N GLU A 101 12.02 12.37 16.67
CA GLU A 101 11.21 12.12 17.86
C GLU A 101 10.13 13.20 18.10
N SER A 102 10.04 14.22 17.23
CA SER A 102 9.12 15.36 17.39
C SER A 102 7.66 14.91 17.41
N LEU A 103 6.98 15.15 18.55
CA LEU A 103 5.56 14.86 18.72
C LEU A 103 4.70 15.76 17.81
N VAL A 104 5.06 17.04 17.67
CA VAL A 104 4.33 17.99 16.83
C VAL A 104 4.39 17.56 15.36
N PHE A 105 5.57 17.21 14.87
CA PHE A 105 5.74 16.75 13.49
C PHE A 105 4.99 15.44 13.25
N ARG A 106 5.08 14.49 14.19
CA ARG A 106 4.31 13.24 14.12
C ARG A 106 2.80 13.48 14.05
N ASN A 107 2.28 14.38 14.88
CA ASN A 107 0.86 14.70 14.89
C ASN A 107 0.45 15.31 13.54
N TYR A 108 1.18 16.32 13.06
CA TYR A 108 0.96 16.90 11.73
C TYR A 108 0.99 15.84 10.62
N ALA A 109 2.02 14.98 10.61
CA ALA A 109 2.16 13.93 9.62
C ALA A 109 0.98 12.95 9.67
N GLN A 110 0.56 12.51 10.85
CA GLN A 110 -0.54 11.56 11.00
C GLN A 110 -1.91 12.17 10.66
N THR A 111 -2.14 13.45 10.97
CA THR A 111 -3.43 14.09 10.74
C THR A 111 -3.59 14.63 9.32
N CYS A 112 -2.51 15.12 8.72
CA CYS A 112 -2.56 15.88 7.48
C CYS A 112 -1.96 15.14 6.27
N LEU A 113 -1.04 14.18 6.48
CA LEU A 113 -0.29 13.56 5.38
C LEU A 113 -0.56 12.07 5.25
N ASN A 114 -0.24 11.31 6.29
CA ASN A 114 -0.37 9.86 6.32
C ASN A 114 -0.64 9.37 7.75
N PRO A 115 -1.86 8.90 8.06
CA PRO A 115 -2.23 8.36 9.38
C PRO A 115 -1.36 7.19 9.86
N GLN A 116 -0.71 6.48 8.93
CA GLN A 116 0.16 5.35 9.26
C GLN A 116 1.59 5.77 9.63
N TYR A 117 1.95 7.05 9.52
CA TYR A 117 3.28 7.57 9.86
C TYR A 117 3.67 7.20 11.29
N ARG A 118 4.95 6.82 11.46
CA ARG A 118 5.57 6.59 12.77
C ARG A 118 6.86 7.37 12.85
N GLY A 119 7.09 8.02 14.00
CA GLY A 119 8.39 8.59 14.33
C GLY A 119 9.38 7.51 14.76
N TYR A 120 10.65 7.85 14.76
CA TYR A 120 11.73 6.95 15.17
C TYR A 120 12.52 7.58 16.31
N SER A 121 13.15 6.73 17.13
CA SER A 121 14.12 7.25 18.09
C SER A 121 15.37 7.74 17.35
N ARG A 122 15.99 8.80 17.86
CA ARG A 122 17.31 9.28 17.43
C ARG A 122 18.36 8.17 17.44
N LYS A 123 18.23 7.17 18.32
CA LYS A 123 19.14 6.01 18.36
C LYS A 123 18.99 5.11 17.13
N THR A 124 17.77 5.02 16.60
CA THR A 124 17.44 4.21 15.42
C THR A 124 17.89 4.90 14.13
N VAL A 125 17.70 6.23 14.05
CA VAL A 125 18.03 7.02 12.84
C VAL A 125 19.53 7.31 12.70
N LYS A 126 20.29 7.21 13.79
CA LYS A 126 21.75 7.38 13.78
C LYS A 126 22.54 6.16 13.28
N LYS A 127 21.89 5.01 13.09
CA LYS A 127 22.53 3.80 12.56
C LYS A 127 22.62 3.86 11.05
#